data_AF-A0A183BD00-F1
#
_entry.id   AF-A0A183BD00-F1
#
_cell.length_a   1.000
_cell.length_b   1.000
_cell.length_c   1.000
_cell.angle_alpha   90.00
_cell.angle_beta   90.00
_cell.angle_gamma   90.00
#
_symmetry.space_group_name_H-M   'P 1'
#
loop_
_entity.id
_entity.type
_entity.pdbx_description
1 polymer ?
#
loop_
_entity_poly.entity_id
_entity_poly.type
_entity_poly.pdbx_seq_one_letter_code
_entity_poly.pdbx_strand_id
1 'polypeptide(L)'
;MYFELSESSDADSLPMREIPILHEVTETSDWASTQIALEAALVALDLKGSIKHQLRGKVSALDNDLSHLTALFKDNFPAFAAAGQAVALSKQQIFDTAAKIEPAAICAKRIIIWKSFPKFNYPVQATKTLLKSLTAPSLPKPIGASWLMSESKKTKVGILITFNSESVVADALAQTETLKSACNLVRRSLVPEIPNTAVCL
;
A
#
# COMPACT_ATOMS: atom_id res chain seq x y z
N MET A 1 -113.52 -19.96 30.30
CA MET A 1 -114.55 -19.22 31.07
C MET A 1 -114.01 -17.84 31.40
N TYR A 2 -114.89 -16.88 31.69
CA TYR A 2 -114.59 -15.45 31.89
C TYR A 2 -114.21 -15.14 33.35
N PHE A 3 -113.24 -14.20 33.57
CA PHE A 3 -113.14 -13.16 34.64
C PHE A 3 -113.15 -13.64 36.14
N GLU A 4 -112.63 -12.97 37.18
CA GLU A 4 -112.10 -11.61 37.47
C GLU A 4 -111.09 -11.65 38.67
N LEU A 5 -109.97 -10.90 38.68
CA LEU A 5 -109.61 -9.62 39.37
C LEU A 5 -109.14 -9.60 40.86
N SER A 6 -108.22 -8.64 41.13
CA SER A 6 -107.82 -8.01 42.43
C SER A 6 -107.06 -8.82 43.50
N GLU A 7 -106.10 -8.29 44.30
CA GLU A 7 -105.30 -7.03 44.25
C GLU A 7 -104.16 -6.98 45.33
N SER A 8 -103.22 -6.02 45.23
CA SER A 8 -102.23 -5.55 46.26
C SER A 8 -101.12 -6.55 46.68
N SER A 9 -99.96 -6.18 47.27
CA SER A 9 -99.36 -4.93 47.79
C SER A 9 -97.82 -5.12 47.80
N ASP A 10 -96.98 -4.31 47.14
CA ASP A 10 -96.32 -3.04 47.58
C ASP A 10 -94.93 -3.20 48.26
N ALA A 11 -94.11 -2.14 48.22
CA ALA A 11 -92.78 -1.90 48.79
C ALA A 11 -91.54 -2.55 48.12
N ASP A 12 -91.03 -1.87 47.08
CA ASP A 12 -89.72 -2.12 46.45
C ASP A 12 -88.67 -1.08 46.93
N SER A 13 -87.42 -1.48 47.16
CA SER A 13 -86.35 -0.59 47.66
C SER A 13 -84.96 -1.10 47.26
N LEU A 14 -84.40 -0.56 46.17
CA LEU A 14 -83.08 -0.92 45.62
C LEU A 14 -82.21 0.32 45.34
N PRO A 15 -80.87 0.16 45.25
CA PRO A 15 -79.94 1.22 45.63
C PRO A 15 -79.66 2.30 44.56
N MET A 16 -79.18 3.44 45.08
CA MET A 16 -78.77 4.64 44.36
C MET A 16 -77.66 4.34 43.32
N ARG A 17 -77.92 4.60 42.03
CA ARG A 17 -76.90 4.54 40.97
C ARG A 17 -75.98 5.76 41.02
N GLU A 18 -74.68 5.54 41.02
CA GLU A 18 -73.70 6.56 40.65
C GLU A 18 -73.84 6.92 39.16
N ILE A 19 -73.73 8.21 38.83
CA ILE A 19 -73.77 8.71 37.46
C ILE A 19 -72.33 8.74 36.91
N PRO A 20 -72.00 8.02 35.84
CA PRO A 20 -70.71 8.17 35.17
C PRO A 20 -70.61 9.57 34.56
N ILE A 21 -69.66 10.38 35.02
CA ILE A 21 -69.33 11.65 34.35
C ILE A 21 -68.60 11.30 33.05
N LEU A 22 -69.29 11.49 31.93
CA LEU A 22 -68.72 11.33 30.59
C LEU A 22 -67.69 12.44 30.35
N HIS A 23 -66.42 12.06 30.21
CA HIS A 23 -65.28 12.98 30.09
C HIS A 23 -65.11 13.49 28.65
N GLU A 24 -66.15 14.10 28.09
CA GLU A 24 -66.25 14.51 26.67
C GLU A 24 -65.61 15.90 26.40
N VAL A 25 -64.38 16.12 26.89
CA VAL A 25 -63.63 17.39 26.72
C VAL A 25 -62.13 17.15 26.47
N THR A 26 -61.81 16.30 25.49
CA THR A 26 -60.41 16.03 25.09
C THR A 26 -60.19 15.95 23.57
N GLU A 27 -61.11 15.36 22.80
CA GLU A 27 -60.88 15.12 21.36
C GLU A 27 -60.70 16.40 20.50
N THR A 28 -61.32 17.52 20.88
CA THR A 28 -61.17 18.81 20.17
C THR A 28 -59.80 19.47 20.38
N SER A 29 -59.12 19.17 21.49
CA SER A 29 -57.78 19.68 21.80
C SER A 29 -56.72 19.08 20.87
N ASP A 30 -56.81 17.77 20.63
CA ASP A 30 -55.79 17.04 19.88
C ASP A 30 -55.82 17.35 18.38
N TRP A 31 -56.99 17.65 17.81
CA TRP A 31 -57.10 18.15 16.44
C TRP A 31 -56.44 19.52 16.26
N ALA A 32 -56.74 20.48 17.15
CA ALA A 32 -56.13 21.81 17.08
C ALA A 32 -54.59 21.74 17.26
N SER A 33 -54.13 20.90 18.20
CA SER A 33 -52.70 20.65 18.45
C SER A 33 -51.99 20.06 17.23
N THR A 34 -52.58 19.04 16.59
CA THR A 34 -52.00 18.41 15.39
C THR A 34 -51.99 19.34 14.17
N GLN A 35 -53.00 20.20 14.01
CA GLN A 35 -53.00 21.22 12.96
C GLN A 35 -51.88 22.26 13.16
N ILE A 36 -51.71 22.77 14.38
CA ILE A 36 -50.61 23.70 14.72
C ILE A 36 -49.24 23.05 14.49
N ALA A 37 -49.09 21.77 14.86
CA ALA A 37 -47.85 21.02 14.63
C ALA A 37 -47.54 20.84 13.13
N LEU A 38 -48.56 20.63 12.29
CA LEU A 38 -48.41 20.53 10.83
C LEU A 38 -47.99 21.86 10.20
N GLU A 39 -48.63 22.97 10.59
CA GLU A 39 -48.26 24.32 10.11
C GLU A 39 -46.84 24.69 10.53
N ALA A 40 -46.45 24.42 11.79
CA ALA A 40 -45.09 24.60 12.27
C ALA A 40 -44.06 23.74 11.51
N ALA A 41 -44.41 22.49 11.15
CA ALA A 41 -43.56 21.61 10.36
C ALA A 41 -43.38 22.12 8.91
N LEU A 42 -44.41 22.69 8.30
CA LEU A 42 -44.34 23.30 6.98
C LEU A 42 -43.44 24.56 6.98
N VAL A 43 -43.59 25.43 7.97
CA VAL A 43 -42.72 26.62 8.14
C VAL A 43 -41.26 26.20 8.39
N ALA A 44 -41.02 25.18 9.22
CA ALA A 44 -39.68 24.65 9.44
C ALA A 44 -39.06 24.03 8.18
N LEU A 45 -39.87 23.39 7.32
CA LEU A 45 -39.43 22.83 6.05
C LEU A 45 -39.02 23.92 5.05
N ASP A 46 -39.81 25.00 4.94
CA ASP A 46 -39.50 26.14 4.08
C ASP A 46 -38.24 26.89 4.54
N LEU A 47 -38.13 27.17 5.85
CA LEU A 47 -36.94 27.77 6.45
C LEU A 47 -35.68 26.93 6.18
N LYS A 48 -35.78 25.60 6.30
CA LYS A 48 -34.70 24.66 5.96
C LYS A 48 -34.35 24.69 4.47
N GLY A 49 -35.34 24.84 3.59
CA GLY A 49 -35.16 25.05 2.15
C GLY A 49 -34.39 26.34 1.85
N SER A 50 -34.80 27.46 2.46
CA SER A 50 -34.18 28.77 2.34
C SER A 50 -32.71 28.77 2.81
N ILE A 51 -32.43 28.23 4.01
CA ILE A 51 -31.07 28.08 4.54
C ILE A 51 -30.19 27.22 3.61
N LYS A 52 -30.72 26.10 3.10
CA LYS A 52 -30.01 25.24 2.13
C LYS A 52 -29.69 25.98 0.83
N HIS A 53 -30.59 26.83 0.33
CA HIS A 53 -30.36 27.63 -0.87
C HIS A 53 -29.31 28.73 -0.64
N GLN A 54 -29.41 29.44 0.49
CA GLN A 54 -28.44 30.48 0.86
C GLN A 54 -27.02 29.90 1.06
N LEU A 55 -26.90 28.74 1.72
CA LEU A 55 -25.62 28.03 1.87
C LEU A 55 -25.04 27.60 0.53
N ARG A 56 -25.88 27.08 -0.39
CA ARG A 56 -25.44 26.75 -1.75
C ARG A 56 -24.90 27.97 -2.49
N GLY A 57 -25.58 29.11 -2.42
CA GLY A 57 -25.11 30.36 -3.01
C GLY A 57 -23.75 30.80 -2.44
N LYS A 58 -23.57 30.74 -1.11
CA LYS A 58 -22.30 31.07 -0.44
C LYS A 58 -21.16 30.13 -0.83
N VAL A 59 -21.43 28.82 -0.93
CA VAL A 59 -20.42 27.84 -1.39
C VAL A 59 -20.03 28.09 -2.84
N SER A 60 -20.99 28.37 -3.73
CA SER A 60 -20.69 28.70 -5.13
C SER A 60 -19.91 30.01 -5.30
N ALA A 61 -20.17 31.01 -4.46
CA ALA A 61 -19.39 32.25 -4.45
C ALA A 61 -17.93 31.99 -4.02
N LEU A 62 -17.72 31.24 -2.93
CA LEU A 62 -16.39 30.87 -2.45
C LEU A 62 -15.58 30.06 -3.48
N ASP A 63 -16.24 29.14 -4.20
CA ASP A 63 -15.61 28.33 -5.25
C ASP A 63 -15.16 29.18 -6.46
N ASN A 64 -15.97 30.20 -6.82
CA ASN A 64 -15.59 31.21 -7.81
C ASN A 64 -14.41 32.07 -7.34
N ASP A 65 -14.44 32.57 -6.10
CA ASP A 65 -13.36 33.39 -5.52
C ASP A 65 -12.04 32.60 -5.47
N LEU A 66 -12.10 31.33 -5.08
CA LEU A 66 -10.95 30.43 -5.03
C LEU A 66 -10.42 30.09 -6.43
N SER A 67 -11.31 29.92 -7.41
CA SER A 67 -10.95 29.75 -8.82
C SER A 67 -10.26 30.99 -9.39
N HIS A 68 -10.77 32.19 -9.10
CA HIS A 68 -10.18 33.46 -9.51
C HIS A 68 -8.81 33.71 -8.85
N LEU A 69 -8.69 33.41 -7.55
CA LEU A 69 -7.41 33.46 -6.83
C LEU A 69 -6.39 32.46 -7.41
N THR A 70 -6.83 31.26 -7.78
CA THR A 70 -5.99 30.24 -8.44
C THR A 70 -5.52 30.69 -9.83
N ALA A 71 -6.35 31.40 -10.59
CA ALA A 71 -5.96 32.03 -11.85
C ALA A 71 -4.91 33.13 -11.61
N LEU A 72 -5.18 34.06 -10.69
CA LEU A 72 -4.21 35.10 -10.30
C LEU A 72 -2.87 34.53 -9.85
N PHE A 73 -2.83 33.41 -9.11
CA PHE A 73 -1.56 32.76 -8.75
C PHE A 73 -0.81 32.20 -9.96
N LYS A 74 -1.50 31.64 -10.96
CA LYS A 74 -0.86 31.16 -12.19
C LYS A 74 -0.30 32.31 -13.02
N ASP A 75 -1.07 33.39 -13.17
CA ASP A 75 -0.72 34.52 -14.02
C ASP A 75 0.41 35.38 -13.42
N ASN A 76 0.39 35.60 -12.10
CA ASN A 76 1.39 36.43 -11.40
C ASN A 76 2.64 35.64 -10.96
N PHE A 77 2.53 34.31 -10.81
CA PHE A 77 3.66 33.46 -10.42
C PHE A 77 3.86 32.28 -11.39
N PRO A 78 4.22 32.54 -12.67
CA PRO A 78 4.59 31.47 -13.61
C PRO A 78 5.78 30.63 -13.10
N ALA A 79 6.63 31.25 -12.26
CA ALA A 79 7.71 30.57 -11.53
C ALA A 79 7.22 29.45 -10.59
N PHE A 80 5.97 29.47 -10.09
CA PHE A 80 5.43 28.41 -9.24
C PHE A 80 5.22 27.11 -10.02
N ALA A 81 4.67 27.20 -11.24
CA ALA A 81 4.55 26.06 -12.14
C ALA A 81 5.92 25.53 -12.57
N ALA A 82 6.85 26.43 -12.89
CA ALA A 82 8.24 26.07 -13.21
C ALA A 82 8.96 25.40 -12.02
N ALA A 83 8.75 25.88 -10.79
CA ALA A 83 9.31 25.26 -9.59
C ALA A 83 8.74 23.85 -9.34
N GLY A 84 7.44 23.65 -9.53
CA GLY A 84 6.81 22.32 -9.48
C GLY A 84 7.41 21.35 -10.51
N GLN A 85 7.62 21.81 -11.75
CA GLN A 85 8.30 21.03 -12.79
C GLN A 85 9.78 20.75 -12.44
N ALA A 86 10.51 21.73 -11.92
CA ALA A 86 11.90 21.57 -11.50
C ALA A 86 12.05 20.55 -10.37
N VAL A 87 11.13 20.56 -9.39
CA VAL A 87 11.08 19.54 -8.31
C VAL A 87 10.75 18.15 -8.87
N ALA A 88 9.84 18.05 -9.83
CA ALA A 88 9.51 16.78 -10.49
C ALA A 88 10.71 16.23 -11.28
N LEU A 89 11.37 17.07 -12.08
CA LEU A 89 12.59 16.72 -12.83
C LEU A 89 13.74 16.32 -11.89
N SER A 90 13.96 17.06 -10.80
CA SER A 90 14.99 16.72 -9.82
C SER A 90 14.74 15.36 -9.15
N LYS A 91 13.49 15.09 -8.74
CA LYS A 91 13.11 13.77 -8.22
C LYS A 91 13.36 12.66 -9.23
N GLN A 92 12.96 12.86 -10.50
CA GLN A 92 13.19 11.89 -11.56
C GLN A 92 14.69 11.64 -11.77
N GLN A 93 15.51 12.69 -11.85
CA GLN A 93 16.96 12.57 -11.99
C GLN A 93 17.61 11.83 -10.81
N ILE A 94 17.14 12.03 -9.59
CA ILE A 94 17.61 11.29 -8.41
C ILE A 94 17.26 9.80 -8.55
N PHE A 95 16.03 9.46 -8.94
CA PHE A 95 15.63 8.06 -9.17
C PHE A 95 16.38 7.41 -10.34
N ASP A 96 16.53 8.09 -11.48
CA ASP A 96 17.28 7.60 -12.64
C ASP A 96 18.76 7.38 -12.31
N THR A 97 19.32 8.20 -11.42
CA THR A 97 20.71 8.07 -10.96
C THR A 97 20.84 6.92 -9.96
N ALA A 98 19.93 6.81 -9.00
CA ALA A 98 19.88 5.69 -8.07
C ALA A 98 19.72 4.34 -8.80
N ALA A 99 18.84 4.26 -9.81
CA ALA A 99 18.62 3.08 -10.64
C ALA A 99 19.84 2.68 -11.50
N LYS A 100 20.80 3.60 -11.73
CA LYS A 100 22.10 3.30 -12.37
C LYS A 100 23.15 2.86 -11.35
N ILE A 101 23.14 3.44 -10.15
CA ILE A 101 24.09 3.12 -9.07
C ILE A 101 23.77 1.77 -8.42
N GLU A 102 22.50 1.40 -8.25
CA GLU A 102 22.10 0.14 -7.62
C GLU A 102 22.67 -1.10 -8.35
N PRO A 103 22.56 -1.25 -9.69
CA PRO A 103 23.25 -2.30 -10.43
C PRO A 103 24.77 -2.30 -10.21
N ALA A 104 25.42 -1.13 -10.26
CA ALA A 104 26.87 -1.01 -10.06
C ALA A 104 27.30 -1.45 -8.65
N ALA A 105 26.59 -1.01 -7.61
CA ALA A 105 26.83 -1.39 -6.22
C ALA A 105 26.51 -2.88 -5.93
N ILE A 106 25.68 -3.52 -6.76
CA ILE A 106 25.42 -4.96 -6.74
C ILE A 106 26.53 -5.72 -7.46
N CYS A 107 27.04 -5.21 -8.58
CA CYS A 107 28.13 -5.81 -9.36
C CYS A 107 29.48 -5.72 -8.63
N ALA A 108 29.79 -4.60 -7.99
CA ALA A 108 30.99 -4.40 -7.17
C ALA A 108 31.15 -5.42 -6.01
N LYS A 109 30.05 -6.09 -5.61
CA LYS A 109 30.03 -7.16 -4.59
C LYS A 109 30.15 -8.57 -5.18
N ARG A 110 30.46 -8.69 -6.48
CA ARG A 110 30.47 -9.96 -7.22
C ARG A 110 31.79 -10.21 -7.93
N ILE A 111 32.15 -11.50 -8.05
CA ILE A 111 33.28 -11.98 -8.86
C ILE A 111 32.76 -12.98 -9.88
N ILE A 112 33.19 -12.82 -11.13
CA ILE A 112 32.97 -13.78 -12.20
C ILE A 112 34.26 -14.57 -12.45
N ILE A 113 34.16 -15.90 -12.39
CA ILE A 113 35.23 -16.81 -12.79
C ILE A 113 34.76 -17.58 -14.02
N TRP A 114 35.26 -17.17 -15.19
CA TRP A 114 35.02 -17.83 -16.47
C TRP A 114 35.84 -19.12 -16.58
N LYS A 115 35.21 -20.25 -16.20
CA LYS A 115 35.79 -21.60 -16.27
C LYS A 115 34.67 -22.64 -16.25
N SER A 116 34.84 -23.76 -16.96
CA SER A 116 33.90 -24.88 -16.83
C SER A 116 34.11 -25.65 -15.52
N PHE A 117 33.02 -25.95 -14.83
CA PHE A 117 32.99 -26.71 -13.56
C PHE A 117 32.16 -28.00 -13.69
N PRO A 118 32.53 -28.95 -14.58
CA PRO A 118 31.69 -30.09 -14.91
C PRO A 118 31.48 -31.04 -13.72
N LYS A 119 32.48 -31.17 -12.84
CA LYS A 119 32.46 -32.08 -11.68
C LYS A 119 31.62 -31.61 -10.50
N PHE A 120 31.21 -30.34 -10.46
CA PHE A 120 30.46 -29.78 -9.34
C PHE A 120 28.98 -29.68 -9.70
N ASN A 121 28.12 -30.32 -8.90
CA ASN A 121 26.67 -30.23 -9.09
C ASN A 121 26.16 -28.86 -8.64
N TYR A 122 26.65 -28.38 -7.49
CA TYR A 122 26.20 -27.13 -6.86
C TYR A 122 27.27 -26.03 -6.88
N PRO A 123 26.91 -24.77 -7.20
CA PRO A 123 27.88 -23.68 -7.30
C PRO A 123 28.57 -23.41 -5.96
N VAL A 124 27.82 -23.49 -4.85
CA VAL A 124 28.34 -23.36 -3.48
C VAL A 124 29.47 -24.35 -3.16
N GLN A 125 29.47 -25.56 -3.75
CA GLN A 125 30.55 -26.55 -3.55
C GLN A 125 31.83 -26.15 -4.30
N ALA A 126 31.70 -25.69 -5.56
CA ALA A 126 32.82 -25.18 -6.34
C ALA A 126 33.42 -23.94 -5.66
N THR A 127 32.59 -22.98 -5.25
CA THR A 127 33.01 -21.78 -4.52
C THR A 127 33.77 -22.12 -3.24
N LYS A 128 33.25 -23.04 -2.40
CA LYS A 128 33.96 -23.48 -1.19
C LYS A 128 35.33 -24.09 -1.49
N THR A 129 35.45 -24.87 -2.57
CA THR A 129 36.72 -25.48 -2.99
C THR A 129 37.72 -24.44 -3.48
N LEU A 130 37.26 -23.49 -4.29
CA LEU A 130 38.08 -22.38 -4.79
C LEU A 130 38.59 -21.48 -3.66
N LEU A 131 37.71 -21.08 -2.73
CA LEU A 131 38.10 -20.21 -1.61
C LEU A 131 39.02 -20.92 -0.61
N LYS A 132 38.88 -22.23 -0.40
CA LYS A 132 39.80 -23.03 0.42
C LYS A 132 41.21 -23.15 -0.15
N SER A 133 41.39 -22.92 -1.45
CA SER A 133 42.71 -22.96 -2.11
C SER A 133 43.39 -21.59 -2.20
N LEU A 134 42.80 -20.56 -1.59
CA LEU A 134 43.43 -19.27 -1.38
C LEU A 134 44.25 -19.28 -0.09
N THR A 135 45.52 -18.86 -0.17
CA THR A 135 46.51 -18.96 0.92
C THR A 135 46.30 -17.96 2.07
N ALA A 136 45.43 -16.96 1.90
CA ALA A 136 45.17 -15.95 2.94
C ALA A 136 44.26 -16.48 4.06
N PRO A 137 44.31 -15.88 5.28
CA PRO A 137 43.39 -16.22 6.37
C PRO A 137 41.93 -15.99 5.92
N SER A 138 41.20 -17.10 5.76
CA SER A 138 39.77 -17.20 5.42
C SER A 138 39.08 -15.91 4.94
N LEU A 139 39.05 -15.70 3.62
CA LEU A 139 38.13 -14.75 3.00
C LEU A 139 36.70 -14.95 3.55
N PRO A 140 35.97 -13.86 3.88
CA PRO A 140 34.61 -13.96 4.37
C PRO A 140 33.72 -14.84 3.48
N LYS A 141 32.90 -15.66 4.13
CA LYS A 141 32.04 -16.62 3.43
C LYS A 141 31.10 -15.87 2.47
N PRO A 142 31.07 -16.22 1.18
CA PRO A 142 30.18 -15.56 0.23
C PRO A 142 28.72 -15.82 0.59
N ILE A 143 27.88 -14.82 0.34
CA ILE A 143 26.43 -14.86 0.56
C ILE A 143 25.77 -15.77 -0.48
N GLY A 144 26.25 -15.72 -1.72
CA GLY A 144 25.64 -16.46 -2.84
C GLY A 144 26.66 -16.97 -3.85
N ALA A 145 26.25 -17.99 -4.60
CA ALA A 145 26.98 -18.46 -5.77
C ALA A 145 25.98 -19.04 -6.79
N SER A 146 26.16 -18.74 -8.08
CA SER A 146 25.31 -19.25 -9.17
C SER A 146 26.14 -19.67 -10.37
N TRP A 147 25.61 -20.63 -11.15
CA TRP A 147 26.24 -21.05 -12.39
C TRP A 147 26.02 -20.00 -13.48
N LEU A 148 27.08 -19.64 -14.20
CA LEU A 148 26.95 -18.98 -15.50
C LEU A 148 26.77 -20.06 -16.56
N MET A 149 25.68 -19.97 -17.30
CA MET A 149 25.24 -20.98 -18.26
C MET A 149 25.32 -20.41 -19.68
N SER A 150 25.83 -21.20 -20.63
CA SER A 150 25.72 -20.87 -22.05
C SER A 150 24.25 -20.93 -22.47
N GLU A 151 23.73 -19.84 -23.06
CA GLU A 151 22.34 -19.82 -23.55
C GLU A 151 22.11 -20.85 -24.66
N SER A 152 23.07 -21.01 -25.56
CA SER A 152 22.98 -21.90 -26.72
C SER A 152 23.27 -23.36 -26.37
N LYS A 153 24.31 -23.64 -25.57
CA LYS A 153 24.73 -25.02 -25.26
C LYS A 153 24.16 -25.57 -23.95
N LYS A 154 23.51 -24.73 -23.13
CA LYS A 154 23.06 -25.04 -21.75
C LYS A 154 24.15 -25.64 -20.85
N THR A 155 25.42 -25.39 -21.15
CA THR A 155 26.58 -25.86 -20.38
C THR A 155 27.06 -24.82 -19.36
N LYS A 156 27.67 -25.27 -18.27
CA LYS A 156 28.35 -24.42 -17.28
C LYS A 156 29.61 -23.81 -17.89
N VAL A 157 29.62 -22.48 -18.06
CA VAL A 157 30.74 -21.70 -18.63
C VAL A 157 31.50 -20.91 -17.56
N GLY A 158 30.92 -20.72 -16.39
CA GLY A 158 31.55 -20.01 -15.28
C GLY A 158 30.77 -20.13 -13.98
N ILE A 159 31.26 -19.41 -12.98
CA ILE A 159 30.57 -19.23 -11.71
C ILE A 159 30.57 -17.74 -11.33
N LEU A 160 29.43 -17.26 -10.88
CA LEU A 160 29.25 -15.96 -10.25
C LEU A 160 29.26 -16.17 -8.73
N ILE A 161 30.08 -15.42 -8.01
CA ILE A 161 30.20 -15.46 -6.55
C ILE A 161 29.82 -14.09 -6.00
N THR A 162 28.94 -14.05 -5.00
CA THR A 162 28.45 -12.80 -4.38
C THR A 162 28.90 -12.71 -2.92
N PHE A 163 29.54 -11.61 -2.56
CA PHE A 163 30.02 -11.31 -1.20
C PHE A 163 29.13 -10.26 -0.51
N ASN A 164 29.43 -9.98 0.76
CA ASN A 164 28.73 -8.98 1.57
C ASN A 164 29.16 -7.53 1.26
N SER A 165 30.42 -7.31 0.90
CA SER A 165 30.97 -6.00 0.56
C SER A 165 31.90 -6.05 -0.65
N GLU A 166 32.10 -4.87 -1.24
CA GLU A 166 33.08 -4.63 -2.32
C GLU A 166 34.53 -4.77 -1.83
N SER A 167 34.82 -4.38 -0.58
CA SER A 167 36.15 -4.59 0.02
C SER A 167 36.60 -6.05 -0.02
N VAL A 168 35.70 -6.99 0.27
CA VAL A 168 35.99 -8.44 0.21
C VAL A 168 36.22 -8.91 -1.22
N VAL A 169 35.59 -8.29 -2.21
CA VAL A 169 35.88 -8.52 -3.63
C VAL A 169 37.27 -8.01 -3.98
N ALA A 170 37.63 -6.80 -3.55
CA ALA A 170 38.96 -6.24 -3.74
C ALA A 170 40.05 -7.11 -3.08
N ASP A 171 39.85 -7.59 -1.85
CA ASP A 171 40.78 -8.49 -1.14
C ASP A 171 40.94 -9.85 -1.83
N ALA A 172 39.86 -10.39 -2.40
CA ALA A 172 39.90 -11.63 -3.18
C ALA A 172 40.59 -11.46 -4.54
N LEU A 173 40.44 -10.28 -5.17
CA LEU A 173 41.10 -9.93 -6.43
C LEU A 173 42.57 -9.51 -6.23
N ALA A 174 42.95 -8.91 -5.09
CA ALA A 174 44.35 -8.67 -4.74
C ALA A 174 45.14 -9.99 -4.68
N GLN A 175 44.45 -11.09 -4.36
CA GLN A 175 44.98 -12.46 -4.38
C GLN A 175 44.91 -13.11 -5.78
N THR A 176 44.79 -12.37 -6.89
CA THR A 176 44.54 -12.95 -8.23
C THR A 176 45.60 -13.98 -8.67
N GLU A 177 46.89 -13.83 -8.37
CA GLU A 177 47.87 -14.88 -8.69
C GLU A 177 47.65 -16.16 -7.86
N THR A 178 47.19 -16.02 -6.61
CA THR A 178 46.74 -17.14 -5.78
C THR A 178 45.44 -17.74 -6.31
N LEU A 179 44.48 -16.92 -6.77
CA LEU A 179 43.21 -17.35 -7.38
C LEU A 179 43.47 -18.10 -8.70
N LYS A 180 44.42 -17.64 -9.50
CA LYS A 180 44.92 -18.26 -10.73
C LYS A 180 45.66 -19.56 -10.41
N SER A 181 46.49 -19.60 -9.37
CA SER A 181 47.13 -20.82 -8.86
C SER A 181 46.09 -21.83 -8.35
N ALA A 182 45.09 -21.41 -7.59
CA ALA A 182 43.96 -22.22 -7.13
C ALA A 182 43.13 -22.77 -8.31
N CYS A 183 42.79 -21.92 -9.29
CA CYS A 183 42.15 -22.32 -10.53
C CYS A 183 43.01 -23.32 -11.32
N ASN A 184 44.34 -23.20 -11.25
CA ASN A 184 45.30 -24.12 -11.83
C ASN A 184 45.49 -25.40 -11.00
N LEU A 185 45.29 -25.40 -9.68
CA LEU A 185 45.31 -26.58 -8.82
C LEU A 185 44.08 -27.47 -9.08
N VAL A 186 42.91 -26.84 -9.24
CA VAL A 186 41.67 -27.46 -9.76
C VAL A 186 41.82 -27.93 -11.22
N ARG A 187 42.91 -27.53 -11.92
CA ARG A 187 43.30 -28.00 -13.28
C ARG A 187 44.45 -29.02 -13.26
N ARG A 188 45.37 -29.02 -12.29
CA ARG A 188 46.43 -30.04 -12.19
C ARG A 188 45.89 -31.41 -11.80
N SER A 189 44.64 -31.47 -11.34
CA SER A 189 43.86 -32.70 -11.22
C SER A 189 43.21 -33.16 -12.54
N LEU A 190 43.11 -32.32 -13.60
CA LEU A 190 42.64 -32.65 -14.97
C LEU A 190 43.15 -31.67 -16.06
N VAL A 191 43.94 -32.21 -17.01
CA VAL A 191 44.57 -31.54 -18.18
C VAL A 191 43.53 -30.99 -19.21
N PRO A 192 43.88 -30.19 -20.26
CA PRO A 192 43.54 -28.76 -20.31
C PRO A 192 42.82 -28.38 -21.65
N GLU A 193 42.71 -27.13 -22.16
CA GLU A 193 43.04 -25.78 -21.67
C GLU A 193 42.07 -24.75 -22.31
N ILE A 194 41.85 -23.58 -21.68
CA ILE A 194 41.15 -22.40 -22.27
C ILE A 194 41.70 -21.14 -21.58
N PRO A 195 41.97 -20.01 -22.29
CA PRO A 195 42.44 -18.78 -21.66
C PRO A 195 41.49 -18.29 -20.55
N ASN A 196 42.06 -17.95 -19.38
CA ASN A 196 41.31 -17.38 -18.26
C ASN A 196 41.37 -15.85 -18.33
N THR A 197 40.21 -15.20 -18.37
CA THR A 197 40.09 -13.78 -18.05
C THR A 197 39.13 -13.65 -16.87
N ALA A 198 39.59 -13.11 -15.74
CA ALA A 198 38.68 -12.62 -14.70
C ALA A 198 38.31 -11.18 -15.07
N VAL A 199 37.02 -10.86 -15.06
CA VAL A 199 36.50 -9.55 -15.48
C VAL A 199 35.51 -9.08 -14.42
N CYS A 200 35.75 -7.88 -13.89
CA CYS A 200 34.76 -7.15 -13.12
C CYS A 200 33.75 -6.47 -14.06
N LEU A 201 32.50 -6.43 -13.63
CA LEU A 201 31.45 -5.55 -14.14
C LEU A 201 31.05 -4.60 -13.00
#